data_AF-A0A661MG07-F1
#
_entry.id   AF-A0A661MG07-F1
#
_cell.length_a   1.000
_cell.length_b   1.000
_cell.length_c   1.000
_cell.angle_alpha   90.00
_cell.angle_beta   90.00
_cell.angle_gamma   90.00
#
_symmetry.space_group_name_H-M   'P 1'
#
loop_
_entity.id
_entity.type
_entity.pdbx_description
1 polymer ?
#
loop_
_entity_poly.entity_id
_entity_poly.type
_entity_poly.pdbx_seq_one_letter_code
_entity_poly.pdbx_strand_id
1 'polypeptide(L)'
;MNTWLSQTYYTQEVVRDGDWTMVANKETTDRAAPQPTGGLAWTVPDVPAWSVLQFTGPVSSGLRIQNITDLWSILRVRVWVQGITASDHYRVVTVDNITGERTIGQEFDGTIVDAPGWLTLATSFSLVPGADVVIYLLHENSAGTTDFNHPWAVVGSSNQDNDPGLGNIDWDNQITRIRLNEEDDDGADRSSELASVTLNSIIRVVDEDDLNSYYEFEVIGITDMIGWWQYATVLLNTGSGGPPPLGRSQVYFQIPVATPADYVVLPGNYTGVPSLTGLLQLGNGAATEDDKSYGTDVEAQRYIASPDWDLLALFGGGSSSSGSGGSSELFTDLLDTPSAYGGNAYQPVKVKSDITGLMFGTTFEPTTDVDGPLSLLDAHDGAILHCTGVSDLTLQMESIVADNWTAMVVNDLDAKEVIITNATNDTYRVIYNGTVFLVSNFSTAVRIPVSTTMLLTKITALTFALTGNS
;
A
#
# COMPACT_ATOMS: atom_id res chain seq x y z
N MET A 1 32.52 -13.23 -12.10
CA MET A 1 31.47 -14.26 -12.21
C MET A 1 31.39 -14.67 -13.68
N ASN A 2 31.27 -15.96 -13.96
CA ASN A 2 31.15 -16.46 -15.33
C ASN A 2 29.76 -16.08 -15.86
N THR A 3 29.72 -15.27 -16.92
CA THR A 3 28.50 -15.03 -17.69
C THR A 3 28.15 -16.28 -18.50
N TRP A 4 26.87 -16.52 -18.76
CA TRP A 4 26.47 -17.59 -19.68
C TRP A 4 27.08 -17.40 -21.07
N LEU A 5 27.58 -18.50 -21.64
CA LEU A 5 28.18 -18.67 -22.95
C LEU A 5 27.69 -20.01 -23.50
N SER A 6 27.55 -20.12 -24.82
CA SER A 6 27.23 -21.40 -25.47
C SER A 6 28.44 -22.34 -25.44
N GLN A 7 28.69 -22.98 -24.31
CA GLN A 7 29.76 -23.95 -24.07
C GLN A 7 29.30 -25.08 -23.16
N THR A 8 30.12 -26.12 -23.02
CA THR A 8 29.90 -27.16 -22.01
C THR A 8 30.23 -26.60 -20.63
N TYR A 9 29.31 -26.78 -19.69
CA TYR A 9 29.47 -26.52 -18.28
C TYR A 9 29.60 -27.83 -17.52
N TYR A 10 30.55 -27.89 -16.59
CA TYR A 10 30.78 -29.07 -15.77
C TYR A 10 29.98 -29.02 -14.48
N THR A 11 29.75 -30.18 -13.87
CA THR A 11 29.07 -30.29 -12.57
C THR A 11 29.71 -29.36 -11.53
N GLN A 12 28.87 -28.64 -10.78
CA GLN A 12 29.20 -27.62 -9.78
C GLN A 12 29.76 -26.30 -10.34
N GLU A 13 29.80 -26.11 -11.66
CA GLU A 13 30.12 -24.80 -12.21
C GLU A 13 28.98 -23.81 -11.97
N VAL A 14 29.33 -22.64 -11.42
CA VAL A 14 28.39 -21.56 -11.15
C VAL A 14 28.42 -20.58 -12.32
N VAL A 15 27.24 -20.32 -12.87
CA VAL A 15 27.03 -19.41 -14.00
C VAL A 15 26.03 -18.34 -13.60
N ARG A 16 26.30 -17.12 -14.04
CA ARG A 16 25.35 -16.01 -14.00
C ARG A 16 24.81 -15.75 -15.40
N ASP A 17 23.49 -15.73 -15.55
CA ASP A 17 22.79 -15.47 -16.80
C ASP A 17 21.71 -14.40 -16.54
N GLY A 18 22.04 -13.14 -16.83
CA GLY A 18 21.26 -12.00 -16.38
C GLY A 18 21.21 -11.91 -14.85
N ASP A 19 19.99 -11.92 -14.31
CA ASP A 19 19.71 -11.87 -12.87
C ASP A 19 19.75 -13.24 -12.20
N TRP A 20 19.89 -14.31 -12.98
CA TRP A 20 19.90 -15.68 -12.47
C TRP A 20 21.33 -16.11 -12.15
N THR A 21 21.54 -16.65 -10.94
CA THR A 21 22.76 -17.38 -10.59
C THR A 21 22.40 -18.83 -10.37
N MET A 22 23.02 -19.74 -11.12
CA MET A 22 22.69 -21.16 -11.10
C MET A 22 23.95 -22.00 -11.08
N VAL A 23 23.82 -23.21 -10.57
CA VAL A 23 24.90 -24.21 -10.54
C VAL A 23 24.50 -25.40 -11.38
N ALA A 24 25.40 -25.83 -12.26
CA ALA A 24 25.18 -27.03 -13.06
C ALA A 24 25.20 -28.26 -12.13
N ASN A 25 24.12 -29.05 -12.10
CA ASN A 25 24.04 -30.26 -11.28
C ASN A 25 24.60 -31.51 -11.99
N LYS A 26 24.87 -31.39 -13.31
CA LYS A 26 25.62 -32.34 -14.13
C LYS A 26 26.29 -31.61 -15.31
N GLU A 27 27.10 -32.31 -16.09
CA GLU A 27 27.65 -31.76 -17.33
C GLU A 27 26.52 -31.42 -18.32
N THR A 28 26.44 -30.16 -18.76
CA THR A 28 25.36 -29.66 -19.62
C THR A 28 25.83 -28.58 -20.58
N THR A 29 25.13 -28.44 -21.70
CA THR A 29 25.27 -27.30 -22.63
C THR A 29 24.05 -26.39 -22.58
N ASP A 30 23.08 -26.70 -21.72
CA ASP A 30 21.82 -25.97 -21.64
C ASP A 30 22.03 -24.56 -21.09
N ARG A 31 21.09 -23.68 -21.43
CA ARG A 31 21.08 -22.33 -20.90
C ARG A 31 20.76 -22.34 -19.40
N ALA A 32 21.57 -21.61 -18.63
CA ALA A 32 21.41 -21.54 -17.18
C ALA A 32 20.09 -20.85 -16.80
N ALA A 33 19.86 -19.61 -17.25
CA ALA A 33 18.63 -18.90 -16.87
C ALA A 33 17.37 -19.56 -17.45
N PRO A 34 16.27 -19.62 -16.69
CA PRO A 34 14.95 -19.95 -17.24
C PRO A 34 14.62 -19.08 -18.45
N GLN A 35 14.11 -19.70 -19.51
CA GLN A 35 13.74 -19.02 -20.75
C GLN A 35 12.22 -18.83 -20.81
N PRO A 36 11.71 -17.60 -21.05
CA PRO A 36 10.29 -17.41 -21.24
C PRO A 36 9.83 -18.19 -22.47
N THR A 37 8.67 -18.83 -22.36
CA THR A 37 8.01 -19.55 -23.45
C THR A 37 6.56 -19.14 -23.58
N GLY A 38 6.14 -18.91 -24.82
CA GLY A 38 4.88 -18.22 -25.08
C GLY A 38 4.99 -16.71 -24.83
N GLY A 39 3.92 -16.00 -25.16
CA GLY A 39 3.80 -14.57 -24.82
C GLY A 39 3.15 -14.39 -23.46
N LEU A 40 3.34 -13.20 -22.89
CA LEU A 40 2.52 -12.70 -21.78
C LEU A 40 1.06 -12.68 -22.22
N ALA A 41 0.20 -13.28 -21.40
CA ALA A 41 -1.24 -13.30 -21.65
C ALA A 41 -2.02 -13.31 -20.33
N TRP A 42 -3.16 -12.64 -20.37
CA TRP A 42 -4.21 -12.73 -19.37
C TRP A 42 -4.97 -14.07 -19.51
N THR A 43 -5.41 -14.65 -18.40
CA THR A 43 -6.17 -15.91 -18.39
C THR A 43 -7.67 -15.71 -18.61
N VAL A 44 -8.15 -14.47 -18.50
CA VAL A 44 -9.53 -14.06 -18.78
C VAL A 44 -9.52 -13.06 -19.95
N PRO A 45 -10.53 -13.06 -20.85
CA PRO A 45 -10.64 -12.04 -21.90
C PRO A 45 -10.71 -10.62 -21.34
N ASP A 46 -10.26 -9.61 -22.09
CA ASP A 46 -10.31 -8.21 -21.66
C ASP A 46 -11.73 -7.67 -21.49
N VAL A 47 -12.68 -8.18 -22.30
CA VAL A 47 -14.11 -7.84 -22.22
C VAL A 47 -14.92 -9.11 -22.00
N PRO A 48 -14.91 -9.65 -20.77
CA PRO A 48 -15.63 -10.87 -20.42
C PRO A 48 -17.14 -10.61 -20.32
N ALA A 49 -17.95 -11.60 -20.69
CA ALA A 49 -19.42 -11.54 -20.58
C ALA A 49 -19.85 -11.98 -19.17
N TRP A 50 -19.57 -11.16 -18.16
CA TRP A 50 -19.89 -11.47 -16.77
C TRP A 50 -21.38 -11.69 -16.53
N SER A 51 -21.71 -12.70 -15.72
CA SER A 51 -22.98 -12.76 -15.01
C SER A 51 -22.78 -12.12 -13.64
N VAL A 52 -23.55 -11.08 -13.33
CA VAL A 52 -23.51 -10.39 -12.03
C VAL A 52 -24.45 -11.09 -11.05
N LEU A 53 -23.97 -11.37 -9.85
CA LEU A 53 -24.69 -11.98 -8.75
C LEU A 53 -24.51 -11.12 -7.48
N GLN A 54 -25.32 -11.36 -6.46
CA GLN A 54 -25.27 -10.59 -5.21
C GLN A 54 -25.30 -11.50 -3.99
N PHE A 55 -24.63 -11.10 -2.92
CA PHE A 55 -24.67 -11.78 -1.62
C PHE A 55 -24.65 -10.75 -0.49
N THR A 56 -25.45 -10.94 0.55
CA THR A 56 -25.44 -10.06 1.74
C THR A 56 -24.41 -10.56 2.74
N GLY A 57 -23.23 -9.95 2.73
CA GLY A 57 -22.06 -10.34 3.51
C GLY A 57 -20.77 -10.26 2.69
N PRO A 58 -19.62 -10.62 3.27
CA PRO A 58 -18.36 -10.64 2.55
C PRO A 58 -18.37 -11.68 1.43
N VAL A 59 -17.73 -11.36 0.31
CA VAL A 59 -17.52 -12.26 -0.83
C VAL A 59 -16.03 -12.38 -1.09
N SER A 60 -15.48 -13.58 -0.98
CA SER A 60 -14.13 -13.88 -1.46
C SER A 60 -14.22 -14.51 -2.84
N SER A 61 -13.77 -13.79 -3.87
CA SER A 61 -13.83 -14.21 -5.26
C SER A 61 -12.44 -14.21 -5.87
N GLY A 62 -12.00 -15.34 -6.43
CA GLY A 62 -10.60 -15.49 -6.83
C GLY A 62 -10.31 -16.64 -7.76
N LEU A 63 -9.03 -16.99 -7.82
CA LEU A 63 -8.49 -18.13 -8.54
C LEU A 63 -7.48 -18.87 -7.67
N ARG A 64 -7.40 -20.19 -7.87
CA ARG A 64 -6.36 -21.05 -7.31
C ARG A 64 -5.48 -21.57 -8.45
N ILE A 65 -4.17 -21.47 -8.27
CA ILE A 65 -3.14 -21.99 -9.15
C ILE A 65 -2.48 -23.17 -8.45
N GLN A 66 -2.66 -24.36 -8.99
CA GLN A 66 -2.16 -25.60 -8.39
C GLN A 66 -1.70 -26.58 -9.47
N ASN A 67 -1.01 -27.65 -9.08
CA ASN A 67 -0.57 -28.73 -9.97
C ASN A 67 0.23 -28.24 -11.21
N ILE A 68 0.92 -27.11 -11.09
CA ILE A 68 1.77 -26.62 -12.17
C ILE A 68 3.04 -27.49 -12.28
N THR A 69 3.42 -27.81 -13.52
CA THR A 69 4.58 -28.66 -13.84
C THR A 69 5.80 -27.87 -14.26
N ASP A 70 5.60 -26.60 -14.62
CA ASP A 70 6.62 -25.70 -15.14
C ASP A 70 6.82 -24.51 -14.20
N LEU A 71 7.89 -23.76 -14.43
CA LEU A 71 8.10 -22.48 -13.77
C LEU A 71 7.19 -21.43 -14.40
N TRP A 72 6.48 -20.67 -13.59
CA TRP A 72 5.67 -19.54 -14.04
C TRP A 72 6.08 -18.28 -13.29
N SER A 73 6.01 -17.13 -13.97
CA SER A 73 6.05 -15.83 -13.33
C SER A 73 4.68 -15.17 -13.48
N ILE A 74 4.11 -14.75 -12.36
CA ILE A 74 2.95 -13.86 -12.35
C ILE A 74 3.51 -12.44 -12.32
N LEU A 75 3.24 -11.65 -13.35
CA LEU A 75 3.79 -10.29 -13.48
C LEU A 75 2.82 -9.23 -12.97
N ARG A 76 1.51 -9.51 -13.07
CA ARG A 76 0.42 -8.64 -12.62
C ARG A 76 -0.79 -9.48 -12.24
N VAL A 77 -1.61 -8.91 -11.37
CA VAL A 77 -2.97 -9.38 -11.09
C VAL A 77 -3.91 -8.26 -11.49
N ARG A 78 -5.08 -8.61 -12.02
CA ARG A 78 -6.18 -7.65 -12.15
C ARG A 78 -7.44 -8.23 -11.53
N VAL A 79 -8.24 -7.35 -10.96
CA VAL A 79 -9.48 -7.69 -10.28
C VAL A 79 -10.62 -6.89 -10.88
N TRP A 80 -11.79 -7.51 -11.01
CA TRP A 80 -12.97 -6.87 -11.53
C TRP A 80 -13.72 -6.18 -10.39
N VAL A 81 -13.68 -4.87 -10.40
CA VAL A 81 -14.37 -4.03 -9.40
C VAL A 81 -15.79 -3.81 -9.90
N GLN A 82 -16.78 -4.33 -9.17
CA GLN A 82 -18.18 -4.28 -9.57
C GLN A 82 -18.95 -3.15 -8.86
N GLY A 83 -18.73 -3.00 -7.56
CA GLY A 83 -19.23 -1.89 -6.76
C GLY A 83 -18.28 -0.70 -6.83
N ILE A 84 -18.83 0.49 -7.08
CA ILE A 84 -18.04 1.72 -7.30
C ILE A 84 -18.30 2.78 -6.22
N THR A 85 -18.87 2.37 -5.08
CA THR A 85 -19.19 3.29 -3.99
C THR A 85 -18.09 3.25 -2.91
N ALA A 86 -18.08 4.25 -2.03
CA ALA A 86 -17.17 4.26 -0.87
C ALA A 86 -17.55 3.20 0.19
N SER A 87 -18.74 2.60 0.06
CA SER A 87 -19.19 1.49 0.90
C SER A 87 -18.68 0.14 0.41
N ASP A 88 -18.22 0.05 -0.84
CA ASP A 88 -17.60 -1.14 -1.40
C ASP A 88 -16.11 -1.14 -1.07
N HIS A 89 -15.71 -1.95 -0.09
CA HIS A 89 -14.32 -2.11 0.29
C HIS A 89 -13.74 -3.39 -0.31
N TYR A 90 -12.52 -3.29 -0.81
CA TYR A 90 -11.84 -4.37 -1.52
C TYR A 90 -10.44 -4.59 -0.96
N ARG A 91 -10.09 -5.87 -0.78
CA ARG A 91 -8.75 -6.31 -0.37
C ARG A 91 -8.30 -7.47 -1.24
N VAL A 92 -7.09 -7.40 -1.79
CA VAL A 92 -6.50 -8.55 -2.49
C VAL A 92 -5.65 -9.36 -1.53
N VAL A 93 -5.91 -10.66 -1.46
CA VAL A 93 -5.21 -11.60 -0.59
C VAL A 93 -4.59 -12.71 -1.42
N THR A 94 -3.33 -13.01 -1.12
CA THR A 94 -2.62 -14.18 -1.64
C THR A 94 -2.41 -15.18 -0.52
N VAL A 95 -2.64 -16.46 -0.77
CA VAL A 95 -2.43 -17.55 0.19
C VAL A 95 -1.56 -18.61 -0.46
N ASP A 96 -0.45 -18.96 0.19
CA ASP A 96 0.30 -20.18 -0.13
C ASP A 96 -0.33 -21.33 0.67
N ASN A 97 -1.02 -22.24 -0.01
CA ASN A 97 -1.70 -23.36 0.62
C ASN A 97 -0.73 -24.43 1.15
N ILE A 98 0.54 -24.41 0.74
CA ILE A 98 1.56 -25.35 1.22
C ILE A 98 2.05 -24.93 2.60
N THR A 99 2.35 -23.64 2.78
CA THR A 99 2.87 -23.10 4.05
C THR A 99 1.77 -22.60 4.97
N GLY A 100 0.58 -22.29 4.42
CA GLY A 100 -0.50 -21.59 5.11
C GLY A 100 -0.25 -20.08 5.23
N GLU A 101 0.81 -19.55 4.63
CA GLU A 101 1.14 -18.13 4.67
C GLU A 101 0.09 -17.31 3.91
N ARG A 102 -0.35 -16.21 4.52
CA ARG A 102 -1.26 -15.23 3.92
C ARG A 102 -0.56 -13.89 3.77
N THR A 103 -0.62 -13.33 2.57
CA THR A 103 -0.14 -11.98 2.29
C THR A 103 -1.33 -11.11 1.92
N ILE A 104 -1.54 -10.05 2.70
CA ILE A 104 -2.50 -9.00 2.37
C ILE A 104 -1.81 -8.05 1.40
N GLY A 105 -2.39 -7.91 0.21
CA GLY A 105 -1.92 -7.04 -0.86
C GLY A 105 -2.50 -5.64 -0.74
N GLN A 106 -2.95 -5.09 -1.87
CA GLN A 106 -3.54 -3.76 -1.91
C GLN A 106 -4.98 -3.77 -1.36
N GLU A 107 -5.30 -2.70 -0.63
CA GLU A 107 -6.65 -2.36 -0.17
C GLU A 107 -7.11 -1.08 -0.85
N PHE A 108 -8.40 -1.02 -1.20
CA PHE A 108 -8.99 0.14 -1.86
C PHE A 108 -10.52 0.11 -1.76
N ASP A 109 -11.13 1.27 -1.89
CA ASP A 109 -12.58 1.39 -2.02
C ASP A 109 -13.00 1.40 -3.49
N GLY A 110 -14.26 1.05 -3.76
CA GLY A 110 -14.84 0.98 -5.10
C GLY A 110 -14.74 2.29 -5.89
N THR A 111 -14.61 3.43 -5.21
CA THR A 111 -14.42 4.75 -5.82
C THR A 111 -13.10 4.91 -6.58
N ILE A 112 -12.18 3.93 -6.51
CA ILE A 112 -10.93 3.94 -7.28
C ILE A 112 -11.16 3.81 -8.80
N VAL A 113 -12.32 3.27 -9.20
CA VAL A 113 -12.75 3.20 -10.61
C VAL A 113 -14.03 4.00 -10.82
N ASP A 114 -14.14 4.65 -11.99
CA ASP A 114 -15.32 5.45 -12.34
C ASP A 114 -16.51 4.60 -12.83
N ALA A 115 -16.26 3.34 -13.19
CA ALA A 115 -17.25 2.40 -13.69
C ALA A 115 -16.79 0.95 -13.40
N PRO A 116 -17.72 -0.03 -13.34
CA PRO A 116 -17.36 -1.42 -13.17
C PRO A 116 -16.36 -1.89 -14.24
N GLY A 117 -15.27 -2.52 -13.82
CA GLY A 117 -14.19 -2.86 -14.74
C GLY A 117 -12.94 -3.42 -14.08
N TRP A 118 -11.92 -3.68 -14.90
CA TRP A 118 -10.63 -4.17 -14.44
C TRP A 118 -9.83 -3.09 -13.72
N LEU A 119 -9.41 -3.38 -12.49
CA LEU A 119 -8.33 -2.68 -11.80
C LEU A 119 -7.09 -3.57 -11.82
N THR A 120 -6.01 -3.08 -12.45
CA THR A 120 -4.73 -3.80 -12.51
C THR A 120 -3.85 -3.41 -11.32
N LEU A 121 -3.35 -4.42 -10.63
CA LEU A 121 -2.52 -4.31 -9.44
C LEU A 121 -1.09 -4.75 -9.77
N ALA A 122 -0.12 -3.95 -9.34
CA ALA A 122 1.29 -4.30 -9.49
C ALA A 122 1.65 -5.37 -8.45
N THR A 123 1.84 -6.61 -8.89
CA THR A 123 2.32 -7.72 -8.05
C THR A 123 3.15 -8.65 -8.89
N SER A 124 4.30 -9.09 -8.37
CA SER A 124 5.17 -10.01 -9.08
C SER A 124 5.66 -11.11 -8.17
N PHE A 125 5.42 -12.36 -8.54
CA PHE A 125 5.97 -13.52 -7.86
C PHE A 125 6.17 -14.68 -8.83
N SER A 126 7.01 -15.63 -8.44
CA SER A 126 7.30 -16.83 -9.23
C SER A 126 6.62 -18.04 -8.60
N LEU A 127 6.06 -18.90 -9.44
CA LEU A 127 5.46 -20.16 -9.06
C LEU A 127 6.32 -21.30 -9.58
N VAL A 128 6.84 -22.11 -8.66
CA VAL A 128 7.67 -23.28 -8.97
C VAL A 128 6.80 -24.52 -9.17
N PRO A 129 7.28 -25.56 -9.88
CA PRO A 129 6.54 -26.81 -10.00
C PRO A 129 6.08 -27.36 -8.65
N GLY A 130 4.80 -27.71 -8.55
CA GLY A 130 4.16 -28.15 -7.31
C GLY A 130 3.65 -27.04 -6.39
N ALA A 131 3.79 -25.76 -6.76
CA ALA A 131 3.18 -24.66 -6.02
C ALA A 131 1.64 -24.79 -5.97
N ASP A 132 1.06 -24.30 -4.88
CA ASP A 132 -0.39 -24.22 -4.65
C ASP A 132 -0.71 -22.87 -4.01
N VAL A 133 -1.17 -21.92 -4.83
CA VAL A 133 -1.39 -20.53 -4.44
C VAL A 133 -2.80 -20.12 -4.78
N VAL A 134 -3.47 -19.43 -3.86
CA VAL A 134 -4.76 -18.79 -4.09
C VAL A 134 -4.54 -17.29 -4.14
N ILE A 135 -5.18 -16.64 -5.11
CA ILE A 135 -5.27 -15.18 -5.18
C ILE A 135 -6.76 -14.86 -5.21
N TYR A 136 -7.25 -14.08 -4.25
CA TYR A 136 -8.65 -13.70 -4.22
C TYR A 136 -8.83 -12.25 -3.83
N LEU A 137 -9.90 -11.66 -4.37
CA LEU A 137 -10.46 -10.40 -3.96
C LEU A 137 -11.48 -10.66 -2.86
N LEU A 138 -11.25 -10.11 -1.67
CA LEU A 138 -12.27 -9.96 -0.65
C LEU A 138 -13.03 -8.67 -0.94
N HIS A 139 -14.33 -8.78 -1.20
CA HIS A 139 -15.25 -7.66 -1.38
C HIS A 139 -16.24 -7.63 -0.23
N GLU A 140 -16.34 -6.47 0.40
CA GLU A 140 -17.33 -6.17 1.40
C GLU A 140 -18.10 -4.92 1.01
N ASN A 141 -19.41 -4.96 1.19
CA ASN A 141 -20.24 -3.78 1.07
C ASN A 141 -20.85 -3.48 2.44
N SER A 142 -20.62 -2.28 2.95
CA SER A 142 -21.12 -1.83 4.24
C SER A 142 -21.66 -0.41 4.15
N ALA A 143 -22.93 -0.22 4.51
CA ALA A 143 -23.57 1.09 4.51
C ALA A 143 -23.51 1.81 5.87
N GLY A 144 -22.84 1.23 6.87
CA GLY A 144 -22.72 1.78 8.21
C GLY A 144 -22.19 0.76 9.19
N THR A 145 -22.21 1.08 10.48
CA THR A 145 -21.74 0.19 11.54
C THR A 145 -22.77 0.06 12.65
N THR A 146 -22.77 -1.11 13.29
CA THR A 146 -23.41 -1.32 14.58
C THR A 146 -22.32 -1.33 15.63
N ASP A 147 -22.42 -0.42 16.59
CA ASP A 147 -21.38 -0.21 17.58
C ASP A 147 -21.88 -0.62 18.96
N PHE A 148 -21.02 -1.25 19.75
CA PHE A 148 -21.25 -1.47 21.17
C PHE A 148 -19.94 -1.39 21.95
N ASN A 149 -20.04 -1.15 23.25
CA ASN A 149 -18.88 -1.07 24.12
C ASN A 149 -19.17 -1.63 25.50
N HIS A 150 -18.34 -2.55 25.97
CA HIS A 150 -18.45 -3.13 27.32
C HIS A 150 -17.06 -3.23 27.97
N PRO A 151 -16.99 -3.33 29.31
CA PRO A 151 -15.72 -3.42 30.01
C PRO A 151 -15.23 -4.87 30.08
N TRP A 152 -13.95 -5.11 29.79
CA TRP A 152 -13.26 -6.37 30.07
C TRP A 152 -11.95 -6.08 30.80
N ALA A 153 -11.51 -7.00 31.65
CA ALA A 153 -10.20 -6.92 32.31
C ALA A 153 -9.10 -7.50 31.41
N VAL A 154 -8.16 -6.66 30.98
CA VAL A 154 -6.95 -7.07 30.27
C VAL A 154 -6.06 -7.84 31.23
N VAL A 155 -5.86 -9.14 30.98
CA VAL A 155 -4.99 -10.00 31.80
C VAL A 155 -3.58 -10.18 31.22
N GLY A 156 -3.32 -9.63 30.02
CA GLY A 156 -2.00 -9.54 29.40
C GLY A 156 -1.93 -10.31 28.07
N SER A 157 -0.77 -10.88 27.80
CA SER A 157 -0.55 -11.70 26.59
C SER A 157 -0.21 -13.15 26.93
N SER A 158 -0.80 -14.09 26.20
CA SER A 158 -0.57 -15.54 26.36
C SER A 158 -0.58 -16.25 25.01
N ASN A 159 0.45 -17.05 24.75
CA ASN A 159 0.52 -17.91 23.56
C ASN A 159 -0.25 -19.23 23.73
N GLN A 160 -0.82 -19.50 24.91
CA GLN A 160 -1.64 -20.70 25.11
C GLN A 160 -3.08 -20.38 24.76
N ASP A 161 -3.70 -21.20 23.90
CA ASP A 161 -5.11 -21.13 23.51
C ASP A 161 -6.03 -21.59 24.64
N ASN A 162 -5.93 -20.91 25.77
CA ASN A 162 -6.73 -21.17 26.96
C ASN A 162 -7.85 -20.13 27.06
N ASP A 163 -8.90 -20.51 27.78
CA ASP A 163 -9.95 -19.60 28.22
C ASP A 163 -9.34 -18.39 28.96
N PRO A 164 -9.66 -17.15 28.58
CA PRO A 164 -9.17 -15.94 29.26
C PRO A 164 -9.67 -15.84 30.71
N GLY A 165 -10.72 -16.59 31.07
CA GLY A 165 -11.43 -16.51 32.35
C GLY A 165 -12.56 -15.48 32.32
N LEU A 166 -13.52 -15.62 33.22
CA LEU A 166 -14.70 -14.73 33.32
C LEU A 166 -14.29 -13.26 33.43
N GLY A 167 -14.92 -12.39 32.65
CA GLY A 167 -14.67 -10.94 32.64
C GLY A 167 -13.38 -10.51 31.95
N ASN A 168 -12.59 -11.43 31.42
CA ASN A 168 -11.25 -11.12 30.93
C ASN A 168 -11.15 -11.05 29.40
N ILE A 169 -10.15 -10.29 28.96
CA ILE A 169 -9.65 -10.24 27.58
C ILE A 169 -8.13 -10.46 27.59
N ASP A 170 -7.62 -11.17 26.59
CA ASP A 170 -6.19 -11.28 26.32
C ASP A 170 -5.89 -11.42 24.83
N TRP A 171 -4.60 -11.43 24.49
CA TRP A 171 -4.12 -11.65 23.12
C TRP A 171 -2.84 -12.49 23.13
N ASP A 172 -2.40 -12.98 21.98
CA ASP A 172 -1.11 -13.68 21.89
C ASP A 172 0.08 -12.69 21.79
N ASN A 173 1.30 -13.17 22.02
CA ASN A 173 2.49 -12.31 22.03
C ASN A 173 2.80 -11.67 20.67
N GLN A 174 2.23 -12.22 19.59
CA GLN A 174 2.36 -11.69 18.24
C GLN A 174 1.23 -10.71 17.89
N ILE A 175 0.22 -10.59 18.75
CA ILE A 175 -0.92 -9.71 18.56
C ILE A 175 -1.68 -10.06 17.27
N THR A 176 -1.75 -11.36 16.98
CA THR A 176 -2.45 -11.91 15.81
C THR A 176 -3.80 -12.50 16.18
N ARG A 177 -4.10 -12.60 17.47
CA ARG A 177 -5.34 -13.17 18.00
C ARG A 177 -5.74 -12.44 19.28
N ILE A 178 -7.04 -12.18 19.44
CA ILE A 178 -7.67 -11.68 20.67
C ILE A 178 -8.65 -12.74 21.15
N ARG A 179 -8.76 -12.90 22.47
CA ARG A 179 -9.75 -13.77 23.10
C ARG A 179 -10.54 -12.99 24.13
N LEU A 180 -11.87 -13.12 24.06
CA LEU A 180 -12.78 -12.45 24.97
C LEU A 180 -13.74 -13.46 25.59
N ASN A 181 -13.90 -13.41 26.91
CA ASN A 181 -14.94 -14.19 27.58
C ASN A 181 -16.33 -13.66 27.21
N GLU A 182 -17.33 -14.57 27.17
CA GLU A 182 -18.73 -14.17 26.94
C GLU A 182 -19.29 -13.33 28.07
N GLU A 183 -18.80 -13.47 29.30
CA GLU A 183 -19.13 -12.60 30.43
C GLU A 183 -18.16 -11.42 30.48
N ASP A 184 -18.67 -10.19 30.56
CA ASP A 184 -17.88 -8.96 30.71
C ASP A 184 -17.41 -8.76 32.17
N ASP A 185 -16.58 -7.74 32.43
CA ASP A 185 -16.04 -7.47 33.78
C ASP A 185 -17.13 -7.03 34.79
N ASP A 186 -18.34 -6.71 34.32
CA ASP A 186 -19.50 -6.41 35.16
C ASP A 186 -20.38 -7.66 35.43
N GLY A 187 -19.99 -8.83 34.90
CA GLY A 187 -20.73 -10.08 35.07
C GLY A 187 -21.93 -10.22 34.14
N ALA A 188 -22.03 -9.42 33.07
CA ALA A 188 -23.11 -9.50 32.09
C ALA A 188 -22.73 -10.38 30.89
N ASP A 189 -23.67 -11.21 30.44
CA ASP A 189 -23.51 -12.08 29.28
C ASP A 189 -23.60 -11.27 27.97
N ARG A 190 -22.55 -11.37 27.15
CA ARG A 190 -22.32 -10.70 25.86
C ARG A 190 -22.25 -11.67 24.68
N SER A 191 -22.54 -12.95 24.89
CA SER A 191 -22.47 -14.00 23.85
C SER A 191 -23.16 -13.60 22.54
N SER A 192 -24.36 -13.01 22.60
CA SER A 192 -25.10 -12.57 21.41
C SER A 192 -24.47 -11.38 20.67
N GLU A 193 -23.81 -10.46 21.39
CA GLU A 193 -23.10 -9.32 20.81
C GLU A 193 -21.78 -9.76 20.20
N LEU A 194 -21.01 -10.61 20.89
CA LEU A 194 -19.77 -11.20 20.39
C LEU A 194 -20.00 -12.10 19.16
N ALA A 195 -21.11 -12.84 19.12
CA ALA A 195 -21.51 -13.63 17.95
C ALA A 195 -21.89 -12.77 16.73
N SER A 196 -22.19 -11.49 16.93
CA SER A 196 -22.52 -10.56 15.84
C SER A 196 -21.29 -9.97 15.14
N VAL A 197 -20.10 -10.10 15.75
CA VAL A 197 -18.83 -9.66 15.16
C VAL A 197 -18.60 -10.40 13.85
N THR A 198 -18.41 -9.66 12.77
CA THR A 198 -18.08 -10.18 11.44
C THR A 198 -16.63 -9.91 11.08
N LEU A 199 -16.16 -10.46 9.96
CA LEU A 199 -14.88 -10.05 9.37
C LEU A 199 -14.86 -8.53 9.13
N ASN A 200 -13.66 -7.96 9.19
CA ASN A 200 -13.35 -6.53 9.12
C ASN A 200 -14.04 -5.65 10.19
N SER A 201 -14.61 -6.26 11.24
CA SER A 201 -14.98 -5.50 12.44
C SER A 201 -13.73 -4.91 13.08
N ILE A 202 -13.84 -3.69 13.60
CA ILE A 202 -12.79 -3.07 14.39
C ILE A 202 -13.06 -3.33 15.87
N ILE A 203 -12.06 -3.88 16.55
CA ILE A 203 -12.04 -4.04 18.01
C ILE A 203 -11.02 -3.06 18.54
N ARG A 204 -11.42 -2.17 19.45
CA ARG A 204 -10.51 -1.23 20.10
C ARG A 204 -10.54 -1.42 21.60
N VAL A 205 -9.41 -1.80 22.19
CA VAL A 205 -9.24 -2.01 23.63
C VAL A 205 -8.55 -0.79 24.21
N VAL A 206 -9.27 -0.03 25.04
CA VAL A 206 -8.85 1.29 25.55
C VAL A 206 -8.77 1.26 27.07
N ASP A 207 -7.70 1.82 27.63
CA ASP A 207 -7.60 2.09 29.07
C ASP A 207 -8.73 3.04 29.52
N GLU A 208 -9.41 2.70 30.63
CA GLU A 208 -10.44 3.58 31.19
C GLU A 208 -9.85 4.87 31.78
N ASP A 209 -8.59 4.85 32.24
CA ASP A 209 -7.92 6.00 32.85
C ASP A 209 -7.19 6.90 31.83
N ASP A 210 -6.71 6.35 30.71
CA ASP A 210 -6.08 7.09 29.61
C ASP A 210 -6.57 6.65 28.24
N LEU A 211 -7.50 7.42 27.66
CA LEU A 211 -8.07 7.14 26.34
C LEU A 211 -7.04 7.13 25.18
N ASN A 212 -5.82 7.62 25.40
CA ASN A 212 -4.73 7.53 24.42
C ASN A 212 -3.95 6.21 24.51
N SER A 213 -4.16 5.41 25.54
CA SER A 213 -3.55 4.09 25.72
C SER A 213 -4.50 3.01 25.18
N TYR A 214 -4.24 2.53 23.97
CA TYR A 214 -5.11 1.56 23.31
C TYR A 214 -4.40 0.71 22.26
N TYR A 215 -5.02 -0.43 21.97
CA TYR A 215 -4.80 -1.18 20.75
C TYR A 215 -6.07 -1.17 19.89
N GLU A 216 -5.88 -1.05 18.58
CA GLU A 216 -6.96 -1.11 17.59
C GLU A 216 -6.67 -2.25 16.62
N PHE A 217 -7.63 -3.13 16.46
CA PHE A 217 -7.50 -4.40 15.76
C PHE A 217 -8.57 -4.52 14.68
N GLU A 218 -8.20 -5.11 13.57
CA GLU A 218 -9.14 -5.60 12.56
C GLU A 218 -9.35 -7.11 12.71
N VAL A 219 -10.59 -7.57 12.69
CA VAL A 219 -10.95 -8.99 12.72
C VAL A 219 -10.80 -9.63 11.34
N ILE A 220 -9.89 -10.59 11.19
CA ILE A 220 -9.64 -11.36 9.95
C ILE A 220 -10.04 -12.83 10.05
N GLY A 221 -10.51 -13.28 11.22
CA GLY A 221 -11.04 -14.62 11.43
C GLY A 221 -11.78 -14.72 12.75
N ILE A 222 -12.74 -15.64 12.84
CA ILE A 222 -13.62 -15.79 14.01
C ILE A 222 -13.74 -17.28 14.33
N THR A 223 -13.53 -17.64 15.59
CA THR A 223 -13.77 -18.99 16.12
C THR A 223 -14.60 -18.88 17.39
N ASP A 224 -15.78 -19.51 17.36
CA ASP A 224 -16.64 -19.70 18.53
C ASP A 224 -16.03 -20.82 19.41
N MET A 225 -15.80 -20.50 20.69
CA MET A 225 -15.33 -21.43 21.69
C MET A 225 -16.36 -21.50 22.82
N ILE A 226 -16.42 -22.64 23.51
CA ILE A 226 -17.43 -22.80 24.57
C ILE A 226 -17.13 -21.83 25.72
N GLY A 227 -17.91 -20.76 25.85
CA GLY A 227 -17.82 -19.74 26.89
C GLY A 227 -16.95 -18.51 26.56
N TRP A 228 -16.35 -18.45 25.37
CA TRP A 228 -15.51 -17.32 24.95
C TRP A 228 -15.35 -17.28 23.43
N TRP A 229 -14.91 -16.15 22.88
CA TRP A 229 -14.70 -15.96 21.45
C TRP A 229 -13.22 -15.73 21.15
N GLN A 230 -12.73 -16.36 20.07
CA GLN A 230 -11.41 -16.07 19.51
C GLN A 230 -11.55 -15.32 18.20
N TYR A 231 -10.89 -14.17 18.11
CA TYR A 231 -10.77 -13.41 16.88
C TYR A 231 -9.32 -13.47 16.40
N ALA A 232 -9.09 -13.95 15.17
CA ALA A 232 -7.81 -13.70 14.50
C ALA A 232 -7.82 -12.26 14.03
N THR A 233 -6.74 -11.53 14.28
CA THR A 233 -6.68 -10.08 14.10
C THR A 233 -5.39 -9.58 13.47
N VAL A 234 -5.46 -8.38 12.92
CA VAL A 234 -4.30 -7.56 12.53
C VAL A 234 -4.30 -6.30 13.40
N LEU A 235 -3.17 -5.96 14.00
CA LEU A 235 -3.02 -4.70 14.74
C LEU A 235 -2.96 -3.53 13.75
N LEU A 236 -3.96 -2.67 13.77
CA LEU A 236 -4.04 -1.48 12.92
C LEU A 236 -3.27 -0.31 13.53
N ASN A 237 -3.44 -0.08 14.84
CA ASN A 237 -2.89 1.09 15.50
C ASN A 237 -2.57 0.84 16.98
N THR A 238 -1.61 1.59 17.51
CA THR A 238 -1.33 1.69 18.94
C THR A 238 -1.42 3.16 19.33
N GLY A 239 -2.23 3.45 20.34
CA GLY A 239 -2.41 4.81 20.82
C GLY A 239 -1.12 5.46 21.31
N SER A 240 -1.08 6.80 21.35
CA SER A 240 0.10 7.55 21.78
C SER A 240 0.46 7.35 23.26
N GLY A 241 -0.49 6.88 24.08
CA GLY A 241 -0.28 6.44 25.46
C GLY A 241 0.37 5.06 25.56
N GLY A 242 0.49 4.34 24.44
CA GLY A 242 1.01 2.98 24.37
C GLY A 242 -0.09 1.92 24.48
N PRO A 243 0.25 0.68 24.87
CA PRO A 243 -0.70 -0.39 25.05
C PRO A 243 -1.55 -0.22 26.31
N PRO A 244 -2.82 -0.66 26.30
CA PRO A 244 -3.67 -0.60 27.48
C PRO A 244 -3.02 -1.40 28.64
N PRO A 245 -3.03 -0.88 29.88
CA PRO A 245 -2.43 -1.56 31.02
C PRO A 245 -3.22 -2.81 31.41
N LEU A 246 -2.63 -3.64 32.28
CA LEU A 246 -3.37 -4.74 32.90
C LEU A 246 -4.48 -4.19 33.80
N GLY A 247 -5.65 -4.81 33.76
CA GLY A 247 -6.82 -4.39 34.52
C GLY A 247 -8.00 -4.02 33.63
N ARG A 248 -8.99 -3.37 34.22
CA ARG A 248 -10.24 -3.02 33.54
C ARG A 248 -9.97 -2.08 32.36
N SER A 249 -10.54 -2.41 31.20
CA SER A 249 -10.44 -1.63 29.97
C SER A 249 -11.80 -1.60 29.27
N GLN A 250 -12.08 -0.52 28.57
CA GLN A 250 -13.25 -0.41 27.73
C GLN A 250 -12.95 -1.00 26.35
N VAL A 251 -13.73 -2.00 25.93
CA VAL A 251 -13.59 -2.59 24.59
C VAL A 251 -14.72 -2.08 23.72
N TYR A 252 -14.36 -1.43 22.62
CA TYR A 252 -15.28 -0.90 21.61
C TYR A 252 -15.28 -1.82 20.40
N PHE A 253 -16.47 -2.11 19.91
CA PHE A 253 -16.70 -2.87 18.69
C PHE A 253 -17.38 -1.98 17.67
N GLN A 254 -16.85 -1.96 16.46
CA GLN A 254 -17.46 -1.32 15.30
C GLN A 254 -17.66 -2.41 14.25
N ILE A 255 -18.91 -2.88 14.13
CA ILE A 255 -19.26 -4.02 13.28
C ILE A 255 -19.90 -3.49 12.00
N PRO A 256 -19.34 -3.77 10.82
CA PRO A 256 -19.94 -3.34 9.56
C PRO A 256 -21.32 -3.97 9.36
N VAL A 257 -22.30 -3.15 8.99
CA VAL A 257 -23.64 -3.63 8.64
C VAL A 257 -23.62 -4.10 7.19
N ALA A 258 -23.55 -5.41 7.01
CA ALA A 258 -23.48 -6.05 5.71
C ALA A 258 -24.63 -5.61 4.79
N THR A 259 -24.27 -5.05 3.65
CA THR A 259 -25.18 -4.80 2.52
C THR A 259 -24.90 -5.82 1.40
N PRO A 260 -25.79 -5.96 0.41
CA PRO A 260 -25.51 -6.80 -0.75
C PRO A 260 -24.24 -6.35 -1.48
N ALA A 261 -23.26 -7.24 -1.54
CA ALA A 261 -22.05 -7.13 -2.34
C ALA A 261 -22.28 -7.82 -3.69
N ASP A 262 -21.99 -7.09 -4.77
CA ASP A 262 -22.05 -7.61 -6.14
C ASP A 262 -20.76 -8.34 -6.49
N TYR A 263 -20.86 -9.52 -7.09
CA TYR A 263 -19.72 -10.25 -7.63
C TYR A 263 -20.03 -10.80 -9.02
N VAL A 264 -18.98 -11.13 -9.77
CA VAL A 264 -19.10 -11.58 -11.16
C VAL A 264 -18.70 -13.04 -11.32
N VAL A 265 -19.31 -13.72 -12.30
CA VAL A 265 -18.95 -15.08 -12.68
C VAL A 265 -18.90 -15.24 -14.19
N LEU A 266 -17.87 -15.93 -14.68
CA LEU A 266 -17.72 -16.35 -16.07
C LEU A 266 -17.64 -17.89 -16.12
N PRO A 267 -18.74 -18.57 -16.53
CA PRO A 267 -18.78 -20.03 -16.55
C PRO A 267 -17.77 -20.66 -17.52
N GLY A 268 -17.14 -21.76 -17.11
CA GLY A 268 -16.27 -22.58 -17.97
C GLY A 268 -14.97 -21.89 -18.43
N ASN A 269 -14.57 -20.78 -17.80
CA ASN A 269 -13.35 -20.06 -18.19
C ASN A 269 -12.09 -20.92 -18.06
N TYR A 270 -12.05 -21.81 -17.06
CA TYR A 270 -10.90 -22.68 -16.81
C TYR A 270 -11.12 -24.12 -17.31
N THR A 271 -12.18 -24.37 -18.08
CA THR A 271 -12.39 -25.68 -18.71
C THR A 271 -11.20 -26.00 -19.62
N GLY A 272 -10.46 -27.08 -19.30
CA GLY A 272 -9.28 -27.52 -20.07
C GLY A 272 -7.94 -26.99 -19.57
N VAL A 273 -7.93 -26.16 -18.52
CA VAL A 273 -6.71 -25.69 -17.85
C VAL A 273 -6.68 -26.23 -16.42
N PRO A 274 -6.28 -27.50 -16.19
CA PRO A 274 -6.43 -28.16 -14.89
C PRO A 274 -5.59 -27.55 -13.77
N SER A 275 -4.64 -26.67 -14.10
CA SER A 275 -3.84 -25.95 -13.12
C SER A 275 -4.53 -24.70 -12.56
N LEU A 276 -5.68 -24.31 -13.11
CA LEU A 276 -6.45 -23.15 -12.67
C LEU A 276 -7.85 -23.59 -12.24
N THR A 277 -8.29 -23.16 -11.06
CA THR A 277 -9.68 -23.29 -10.60
C THR A 277 -10.17 -21.94 -10.10
N GLY A 278 -11.45 -21.64 -10.33
CA GLY A 278 -12.12 -20.51 -9.68
C GLY A 278 -12.31 -20.80 -8.21
N LEU A 279 -12.23 -19.77 -7.38
CA LEU A 279 -12.53 -19.83 -5.95
C LEU A 279 -13.65 -18.86 -5.61
N LEU A 280 -14.70 -19.34 -4.95
CA LEU A 280 -15.76 -18.50 -4.39
C LEU A 280 -16.05 -18.89 -2.95
N GLN A 281 -16.06 -17.93 -2.05
CA GLN A 281 -16.52 -18.07 -0.68
C GLN A 281 -17.54 -16.97 -0.38
N LEU A 282 -18.69 -17.35 0.17
CA LEU A 282 -19.75 -16.41 0.56
C LEU A 282 -19.89 -16.42 2.08
N GLY A 283 -19.66 -15.27 2.72
CA GLY A 283 -19.67 -15.16 4.17
C GLY A 283 -18.63 -16.08 4.82
N ASN A 284 -19.03 -16.69 5.93
CA ASN A 284 -18.24 -17.71 6.64
C ASN A 284 -18.45 -19.13 6.05
N GLY A 285 -19.04 -19.25 4.86
CA GLY A 285 -19.24 -20.53 4.19
C GLY A 285 -17.93 -21.18 3.77
N ALA A 286 -17.98 -22.47 3.42
CA ALA A 286 -16.82 -23.15 2.82
C ALA A 286 -16.55 -22.59 1.42
N ALA A 287 -15.27 -22.41 1.09
CA ALA A 287 -14.87 -22.05 -0.27
C ALA A 287 -15.26 -23.16 -1.26
N THR A 288 -15.82 -22.77 -2.38
CA THR A 288 -16.15 -23.65 -3.51
C THR A 288 -15.12 -23.46 -4.61
N GLU A 289 -14.59 -24.55 -5.12
CA GLU A 289 -13.68 -24.57 -6.27
C GLU A 289 -14.38 -25.17 -7.48
N ASP A 290 -14.31 -24.49 -8.63
CA ASP A 290 -14.88 -24.96 -9.89
C ASP A 290 -14.13 -24.41 -11.12
N ASP A 291 -14.68 -24.63 -12.33
CA ASP A 291 -14.08 -24.21 -13.59
C ASP A 291 -14.49 -22.80 -14.05
N LYS A 292 -15.12 -22.01 -13.17
CA LYS A 292 -15.55 -20.64 -13.47
C LYS A 292 -14.47 -19.63 -13.09
N SER A 293 -14.49 -18.43 -13.67
CA SER A 293 -13.71 -17.29 -13.17
C SER A 293 -14.62 -16.36 -12.35
N TYR A 294 -14.10 -15.87 -11.22
CA TYR A 294 -14.81 -14.97 -10.31
C TYR A 294 -14.12 -13.59 -10.22
N GLY A 295 -13.95 -12.93 -11.37
CA GLY A 295 -13.47 -11.54 -11.41
C GLY A 295 -12.02 -11.34 -10.95
N THR A 296 -11.20 -12.38 -10.87
CA THR A 296 -9.76 -12.27 -10.62
C THR A 296 -9.02 -12.90 -11.79
N ASP A 297 -7.96 -12.25 -12.25
CA ASP A 297 -7.16 -12.68 -13.40
C ASP A 297 -5.67 -12.36 -13.18
N VAL A 298 -4.81 -13.15 -13.82
CA VAL A 298 -3.35 -13.05 -13.71
C VAL A 298 -2.73 -12.89 -15.10
N GLU A 299 -1.74 -12.01 -15.20
CA GLU A 299 -0.86 -11.92 -16.36
C GLU A 299 0.34 -12.81 -16.07
N ALA A 300 0.39 -13.96 -16.75
CA ALA A 300 1.36 -15.00 -16.46
C ALA A 300 2.28 -15.27 -17.65
N GLN A 301 3.56 -15.51 -17.36
CA GLN A 301 4.56 -15.97 -18.32
C GLN A 301 5.07 -17.34 -17.89
N ARG A 302 4.98 -18.32 -18.79
CA ARG A 302 5.62 -19.62 -18.58
C ARG A 302 7.11 -19.50 -18.85
N TYR A 303 7.91 -20.20 -18.06
CA TYR A 303 9.34 -20.37 -18.25
C TYR A 303 9.68 -21.86 -18.38
N ILE A 304 10.62 -22.17 -19.26
CA ILE A 304 11.30 -23.47 -19.29
C ILE A 304 12.63 -23.29 -18.57
N ALA A 305 12.82 -24.04 -17.49
CA ALA A 305 14.10 -24.21 -16.81
C ALA A 305 14.69 -25.55 -17.20
N SER A 306 15.99 -25.60 -17.47
CA SER A 306 16.66 -26.88 -17.70
C SER A 306 16.80 -27.62 -16.37
N PRO A 307 16.50 -28.94 -16.33
CA PRO A 307 16.68 -29.75 -15.11
C PRO A 307 18.15 -29.96 -14.74
N ASP A 308 19.07 -29.49 -15.57
CA ASP A 308 20.52 -29.62 -15.40
C ASP A 308 21.10 -28.50 -14.52
N TRP A 309 20.28 -27.51 -14.16
CA TRP A 309 20.67 -26.34 -13.39
C TRP A 309 19.85 -26.24 -12.11
N ASP A 310 20.55 -26.07 -10.98
CA ASP A 310 19.92 -25.75 -9.71
C ASP A 310 20.04 -24.24 -9.45
N LEU A 311 18.95 -23.63 -8.99
CA LEU A 311 18.93 -22.22 -8.62
C LEU A 311 19.79 -22.00 -7.36
N LEU A 312 20.83 -21.17 -7.46
CA LEU A 312 21.57 -20.71 -6.30
C LEU A 312 20.92 -19.45 -5.76
N ALA A 313 20.07 -19.61 -4.76
CA ALA A 313 19.62 -18.49 -3.95
C ALA A 313 20.82 -17.94 -3.17
N LEU A 314 21.38 -16.82 -3.65
CA LEU A 314 22.42 -16.07 -2.94
C LEU A 314 21.77 -15.34 -1.74
N PHE A 315 21.50 -16.09 -0.67
CA PHE A 315 21.17 -15.53 0.65
C PHE A 315 22.43 -14.92 1.26
N GLY A 316 22.89 -13.82 0.69
CA GLY A 316 24.20 -13.26 0.96
C GLY A 316 24.21 -11.74 0.88
N GLY A 317 23.63 -11.10 1.89
CA GLY A 317 24.14 -9.83 2.42
C GLY A 317 24.03 -8.62 1.49
N GLY A 318 22.83 -8.07 1.39
CA GLY A 318 22.63 -6.73 0.89
C GLY A 318 21.21 -6.57 0.40
N SER A 319 20.40 -5.87 1.17
CA SER A 319 19.24 -5.14 0.65
C SER A 319 19.72 -4.07 -0.32
N SER A 320 20.41 -4.45 -1.41
CA SER A 320 20.38 -3.64 -2.61
C SER A 320 18.97 -3.81 -3.12
N SER A 321 18.13 -2.82 -2.87
CA SER A 321 16.96 -2.58 -3.69
C SER A 321 17.42 -2.66 -5.13
N SER A 322 17.22 -3.82 -5.77
CA SER A 322 17.18 -3.92 -7.21
C SER A 322 15.94 -3.14 -7.58
N GLY A 323 16.10 -1.81 -7.64
CA GLY A 323 15.23 -0.97 -8.41
C GLY A 323 15.17 -1.69 -9.73
N SER A 324 13.99 -2.25 -10.01
CA SER A 324 13.61 -2.66 -11.33
C SER A 324 13.82 -1.41 -12.16
N GLY A 325 15.03 -1.30 -12.72
CA GLY A 325 15.26 -0.68 -13.99
C GLY A 325 14.48 -1.52 -14.95
N GLY A 326 13.14 -1.38 -14.90
CA GLY A 326 12.38 -1.26 -16.10
C GLY A 326 13.25 -0.40 -16.97
N SER A 327 13.73 -1.03 -18.04
CA SER A 327 14.00 -0.35 -19.28
C SER A 327 12.82 0.60 -19.47
N SER A 328 12.89 1.79 -18.85
CA SER A 328 12.48 3.04 -19.47
C SER A 328 12.88 2.79 -20.89
N GLU A 329 11.86 2.60 -21.72
CA GLU A 329 12.03 2.50 -23.13
C GLU A 329 13.15 3.48 -23.45
N LEU A 330 14.26 2.94 -23.97
CA LEU A 330 15.19 3.75 -24.71
C LEU A 330 14.29 4.72 -25.47
N PHE A 331 14.56 6.02 -25.35
CA PHE A 331 13.94 7.01 -26.21
C PHE A 331 14.39 6.72 -27.66
N THR A 332 14.10 5.52 -28.20
CA THR A 332 14.38 5.09 -29.57
C THR A 332 13.58 5.91 -30.55
N ASP A 333 12.52 6.57 -30.06
CA ASP A 333 11.68 7.47 -30.83
C ASP A 333 12.12 8.93 -30.73
N LEU A 334 13.11 9.27 -29.87
CA LEU A 334 13.78 10.57 -29.95
C LEU A 334 14.98 10.47 -30.91
N LEU A 335 14.68 10.63 -32.20
CA LEU A 335 15.69 10.79 -33.26
C LEU A 335 16.56 12.06 -33.11
N ASP A 336 16.25 12.93 -32.15
CA ASP A 336 16.90 14.22 -31.90
C ASP A 336 17.54 14.28 -30.49
N THR A 337 18.47 13.36 -30.21
CA THR A 337 19.43 13.54 -29.11
C THR A 337 20.57 14.46 -29.58
N PRO A 338 20.98 15.47 -28.79
CA PRO A 338 22.04 16.39 -29.20
C PRO A 338 23.32 15.64 -29.60
N SER A 339 23.85 15.92 -30.80
CA SER A 339 24.97 15.16 -31.39
C SER A 339 26.31 15.28 -30.66
N ALA A 340 26.40 16.11 -29.61
CA ALA A 340 27.57 16.19 -28.74
C ALA A 340 27.22 16.81 -27.38
N TYR A 341 27.74 16.21 -26.31
CA TYR A 341 27.69 16.73 -24.93
C TYR A 341 28.87 17.65 -24.59
N GLY A 342 29.86 17.78 -25.48
CA GLY A 342 31.05 18.59 -25.26
C GLY A 342 30.71 20.09 -25.17
N GLY A 343 31.09 20.73 -24.06
CA GLY A 343 30.87 22.17 -23.83
C GLY A 343 29.59 22.54 -23.07
N ASN A 344 28.72 21.56 -22.75
CA ASN A 344 27.44 21.80 -22.07
C ASN A 344 27.41 21.24 -20.63
N ALA A 345 28.57 21.16 -19.97
CA ALA A 345 28.62 20.77 -18.56
C ALA A 345 27.77 21.76 -17.73
N TYR A 346 26.97 21.23 -16.80
CA TYR A 346 26.07 21.99 -15.90
C TYR A 346 24.86 22.68 -16.57
N GLN A 347 24.57 22.38 -17.84
CA GLN A 347 23.32 22.85 -18.47
C GLN A 347 22.22 21.79 -18.34
N PRO A 348 21.03 22.13 -17.81
CA PRO A 348 19.92 21.18 -17.71
C PRO A 348 19.42 20.84 -19.12
N VAL A 349 19.12 19.56 -19.36
CA VAL A 349 18.46 19.13 -20.59
C VAL A 349 16.97 19.43 -20.47
N LYS A 350 16.39 20.10 -21.46
CA LYS A 350 14.95 20.38 -21.54
C LYS A 350 14.39 19.98 -22.89
N VAL A 351 13.08 19.71 -22.93
CA VAL A 351 12.34 19.52 -24.19
C VAL A 351 12.16 20.88 -24.87
N LYS A 352 12.36 20.94 -26.18
CA LYS A 352 12.04 22.13 -26.98
C LYS A 352 10.55 22.44 -26.86
N SER A 353 10.18 23.72 -26.92
CA SER A 353 8.77 24.15 -26.81
C SER A 353 7.86 23.62 -27.92
N ASP A 354 8.44 23.20 -29.05
CA ASP A 354 7.74 22.59 -30.18
C ASP A 354 7.65 21.05 -30.08
N ILE A 355 8.15 20.46 -28.98
CA ILE A 355 8.15 19.01 -28.69
C ILE A 355 8.97 18.21 -29.74
N THR A 356 9.80 18.87 -30.54
CA THR A 356 10.54 18.21 -31.63
C THR A 356 11.85 17.55 -31.20
N GLY A 357 12.33 17.82 -29.98
CA GLY A 357 13.57 17.25 -29.47
C GLY A 357 14.05 17.84 -28.16
N LEU A 358 15.27 17.48 -27.77
CA LEU A 358 15.93 17.96 -26.55
C LEU A 358 16.90 19.10 -26.86
N MET A 359 17.09 20.03 -25.92
CA MET A 359 18.11 21.08 -25.98
C MET A 359 18.73 21.31 -24.60
N PHE A 360 19.95 21.83 -24.56
CA PHE A 360 20.55 22.32 -23.32
C PHE A 360 19.97 23.69 -22.97
N GLY A 361 19.55 23.87 -21.72
CA GLY A 361 19.16 25.16 -21.17
C GLY A 361 20.36 26.10 -21.00
N THR A 362 20.13 27.40 -20.97
CA THR A 362 21.17 28.36 -20.63
C THR A 362 21.68 28.09 -19.22
N THR A 363 23.01 28.15 -19.05
CA THR A 363 23.68 27.99 -17.75
C THR A 363 23.00 28.90 -16.73
N PHE A 364 22.50 28.31 -15.64
CA PHE A 364 22.08 29.08 -14.47
C PHE A 364 23.37 29.62 -13.86
N GLU A 365 23.72 30.87 -14.12
CA GLU A 365 24.75 31.57 -13.33
C GLU A 365 24.09 31.87 -11.98
N PRO A 366 24.45 31.18 -10.88
CA PRO A 366 23.95 31.57 -9.57
C PRO A 366 24.48 32.98 -9.31
N THR A 367 23.59 33.98 -9.28
CA THR A 367 23.92 35.28 -8.72
C THR A 367 24.16 35.07 -7.23
N THR A 368 25.43 34.96 -6.85
CA THR A 368 25.85 35.08 -5.45
C THR A 368 25.70 36.56 -5.08
N ASP A 369 24.52 36.95 -4.61
CA ASP A 369 24.36 38.24 -3.94
C ASP A 369 24.79 38.08 -2.49
N VAL A 370 25.72 38.92 -2.06
CA VAL A 370 26.42 38.83 -0.77
C VAL A 370 25.94 39.99 0.08
N ASP A 371 25.27 39.66 1.19
CA ASP A 371 24.93 40.54 2.31
C ASP A 371 24.07 41.78 1.99
N GLY A 372 22.76 41.56 1.82
CA GLY A 372 21.73 42.60 1.87
C GLY A 372 20.32 42.04 2.07
N PRO A 373 19.35 42.83 2.57
CA PRO A 373 17.95 42.42 2.61
C PRO A 373 17.42 42.24 1.17
N LEU A 374 17.09 41.00 0.82
CA LEU A 374 16.45 40.66 -0.47
C LEU A 374 15.04 41.28 -0.51
N SER A 375 14.85 42.34 -1.31
CA SER A 375 13.51 42.83 -1.64
C SER A 375 12.90 41.98 -2.75
N LEU A 376 11.76 41.36 -2.47
CA LEU A 376 11.08 40.36 -3.29
C LEU A 376 10.30 40.95 -4.48
N LEU A 377 10.87 41.95 -5.18
CA LEU A 377 10.17 42.63 -6.28
C LEU A 377 10.16 41.83 -7.60
N ASP A 378 10.99 40.80 -7.75
CA ASP A 378 11.19 40.09 -9.04
C ASP A 378 10.77 38.61 -9.06
N ALA A 379 10.20 38.07 -7.97
CA ALA A 379 9.76 36.68 -7.97
C ALA A 379 8.43 36.52 -8.73
N HIS A 380 8.42 35.64 -9.72
CA HIS A 380 7.25 35.23 -10.50
C HIS A 380 6.85 33.80 -10.13
N ASP A 381 5.65 33.40 -10.55
CA ASP A 381 5.07 32.10 -10.23
C ASP A 381 6.02 30.95 -10.61
N GLY A 382 6.31 30.06 -9.65
CA GLY A 382 7.28 28.97 -9.80
C GLY A 382 8.74 29.31 -9.46
N ALA A 383 9.05 30.49 -8.94
CA ALA A 383 10.40 30.81 -8.47
C ALA A 383 10.79 29.95 -7.25
N ILE A 384 11.93 29.27 -7.34
CA ILE A 384 12.56 28.56 -6.22
C ILE A 384 13.62 29.49 -5.63
N LEU A 385 13.44 29.90 -4.38
CA LEU A 385 14.45 30.65 -3.62
C LEU A 385 15.36 29.66 -2.90
N HIS A 386 16.63 29.64 -3.29
CA HIS A 386 17.66 28.84 -2.64
C HIS A 386 18.58 29.77 -1.84
N CYS A 387 18.49 29.71 -0.52
CA CYS A 387 19.22 30.61 0.39
C CYS A 387 20.20 29.79 1.22
N THR A 388 21.50 29.86 0.92
CA THR A 388 22.55 29.18 1.70
C THR A 388 23.38 30.18 2.50
N GLY A 389 23.67 29.89 3.77
CA GLY A 389 24.58 30.69 4.60
C GLY A 389 23.98 31.93 5.27
N VAL A 390 22.65 32.10 5.24
CA VAL A 390 21.96 33.22 5.89
C VAL A 390 21.61 32.85 7.33
N SER A 391 22.00 33.67 8.32
CA SER A 391 21.69 33.39 9.72
C SER A 391 20.21 33.56 10.04
N ASP A 392 19.57 34.54 9.39
CA ASP A 392 18.18 34.91 9.52
C ASP A 392 17.58 35.20 8.13
N LEU A 393 16.45 34.60 7.79
CA LEU A 393 15.70 34.92 6.56
C LEU A 393 14.45 35.72 6.94
N THR A 394 14.39 36.98 6.50
CA THR A 394 13.19 37.82 6.64
C THR A 394 12.49 37.95 5.30
N LEU A 395 11.28 37.40 5.20
CA LEU A 395 10.42 37.57 4.03
C LEU A 395 9.42 38.69 4.33
N GLN A 396 9.66 39.89 3.83
CA GLN A 396 8.69 40.99 3.90
C GLN A 396 7.73 40.90 2.72
N MET A 397 6.49 40.53 3.00
CA MET A 397 5.39 40.58 2.02
C MET A 397 4.76 41.96 2.08
N GLU A 398 5.41 42.97 1.49
CA GLU A 398 4.82 44.29 1.35
C GLU A 398 3.76 44.27 0.23
N SER A 399 2.48 44.41 0.61
CA SER A 399 1.37 44.74 -0.30
C SER A 399 1.34 43.95 -1.62
N ILE A 400 1.10 42.64 -1.55
CA ILE A 400 0.83 41.85 -2.77
C ILE A 400 -0.58 42.16 -3.26
N VAL A 401 -0.64 42.95 -4.33
CA VAL A 401 -1.86 43.16 -5.11
C VAL A 401 -2.13 41.88 -5.88
N ALA A 402 -3.01 41.03 -5.34
CA ALA A 402 -3.88 40.09 -6.06
C ALA A 402 -3.31 39.31 -7.27
N ASP A 403 -2.11 38.72 -7.18
CA ASP A 403 -1.68 37.69 -8.13
C ASP A 403 -1.59 36.31 -7.48
N ASN A 404 -1.93 35.28 -8.25
CA ASN A 404 -2.37 33.95 -7.82
C ASN A 404 -1.23 33.00 -7.39
N TRP A 405 -0.54 33.27 -6.30
CA TRP A 405 0.43 32.33 -5.75
C TRP A 405 -0.27 31.13 -5.10
N THR A 406 -0.05 29.92 -5.61
CA THR A 406 -0.62 28.69 -5.04
C THR A 406 0.23 28.04 -3.95
N ALA A 407 1.56 28.17 -3.98
CA ALA A 407 2.44 27.64 -2.94
C ALA A 407 3.82 28.30 -2.96
N MET A 408 4.47 28.40 -1.78
CA MET A 408 5.89 28.69 -1.64
C MET A 408 6.57 27.51 -0.93
N VAL A 409 7.61 26.95 -1.55
CA VAL A 409 8.40 25.85 -1.00
C VAL A 409 9.76 26.39 -0.60
N VAL A 410 10.16 26.16 0.65
CA VAL A 410 11.50 26.50 1.15
C VAL A 410 12.21 25.21 1.55
N ASN A 411 13.24 24.85 0.78
CA ASN A 411 14.08 23.66 0.98
C ASN A 411 15.50 24.06 1.44
N ASP A 412 16.20 23.16 2.13
CA ASP A 412 17.61 23.32 2.53
C ASP A 412 17.94 24.63 3.23
N LEU A 413 17.10 25.03 4.19
CA LEU A 413 17.33 26.23 4.97
C LEU A 413 18.25 25.94 6.17
N ASP A 414 19.46 26.50 6.13
CA ASP A 414 20.44 26.48 7.23
C ASP A 414 20.23 27.64 8.24
N ALA A 415 19.13 28.39 8.08
CA ALA A 415 18.78 29.48 8.99
C ALA A 415 18.35 28.95 10.36
N LYS A 416 18.63 29.69 11.43
CA LYS A 416 18.21 29.30 12.79
C LYS A 416 16.73 29.55 13.05
N GLU A 417 16.16 30.51 12.33
CA GLU A 417 14.82 31.01 12.56
C GLU A 417 14.23 31.56 11.25
N VAL A 418 12.97 31.23 10.98
CA VAL A 418 12.17 31.87 9.92
C VAL A 418 11.17 32.81 10.56
N ILE A 419 11.17 34.08 10.11
CA ILE A 419 10.23 35.10 10.56
C ILE A 419 9.30 35.46 9.41
N ILE A 420 8.01 35.21 9.61
CA ILE A 420 6.95 35.60 8.68
C ILE A 420 6.20 36.79 9.27
N THR A 421 6.18 37.91 8.55
CA THR A 421 5.39 39.09 8.89
C THR A 421 4.37 39.35 7.80
N ASN A 422 3.10 39.45 8.18
CA ASN A 422 2.02 39.84 7.28
C ASN A 422 1.51 41.23 7.67
N ALA A 423 1.50 42.17 6.73
CA ALA A 423 0.93 43.50 6.93
C ALA A 423 -0.61 43.54 6.72
N THR A 424 -1.19 42.47 6.18
CA THR A 424 -2.62 42.35 5.83
C THR A 424 -3.31 41.32 6.74
N ASN A 425 -4.62 41.43 6.97
CA ASN A 425 -5.39 40.50 7.83
C ASN A 425 -5.65 39.11 7.18
N ASP A 426 -4.75 38.64 6.33
CA ASP A 426 -4.88 37.34 5.65
C ASP A 426 -4.47 36.18 6.58
N THR A 427 -5.12 35.03 6.40
CA THR A 427 -4.81 33.78 7.11
C THR A 427 -3.97 32.87 6.23
N TYR A 428 -2.87 32.34 6.77
CA TYR A 428 -1.98 31.42 6.07
C TYR A 428 -1.94 30.05 6.74
N ARG A 429 -1.75 29.02 5.91
CA ARG A 429 -1.41 27.67 6.36
C ARG A 429 0.09 27.47 6.21
N VAL A 430 0.76 27.14 7.30
CA VAL A 430 2.17 26.77 7.34
C VAL A 430 2.28 25.30 7.68
N ILE A 431 2.97 24.52 6.87
CA ILE A 431 3.23 23.10 7.16
C ILE A 431 4.73 22.94 7.40
N TYR A 432 5.08 22.36 8.54
CA TYR A 432 6.46 22.15 8.97
C TYR A 432 6.59 20.79 9.65
N ASN A 433 7.50 19.94 9.15
CA ASN A 433 7.66 18.53 9.58
C ASN A 433 6.32 17.78 9.70
N GLY A 434 5.43 17.95 8.71
CA GLY A 434 4.10 17.33 8.72
C GLY A 434 3.08 17.97 9.68
N THR A 435 3.49 18.91 10.53
CA THR A 435 2.59 19.65 11.44
C THR A 435 2.02 20.87 10.74
N VAL A 436 0.70 21.05 10.83
CA VAL A 436 -0.01 22.18 10.22
C VAL A 436 -0.24 23.27 11.27
N PHE A 437 0.26 24.47 10.98
CA PHE A 437 0.00 25.68 11.76
C PHE A 437 -0.93 26.60 10.95
N LEU A 438 -2.10 26.91 11.52
CA LEU A 438 -2.98 27.95 10.98
C LEU A 438 -2.60 29.27 11.65
N VAL A 439 -2.17 30.24 10.85
CA VAL A 439 -1.72 31.54 11.34
C VAL A 439 -2.69 32.61 10.84
N SER A 440 -3.49 33.17 11.75
CA SER A 440 -4.42 34.26 11.47
C SER A 440 -4.14 35.46 12.39
N ASN A 441 -4.14 36.68 11.82
CA ASN A 441 -4.16 37.96 12.53
C ASN A 441 -3.04 38.18 13.58
N PHE A 442 -1.86 38.61 13.12
CA PHE A 442 -0.83 39.14 14.02
C PHE A 442 -0.48 40.58 13.69
N SER A 443 -0.35 41.40 14.75
CA SER A 443 0.50 42.59 14.77
C SER A 443 1.94 42.28 15.22
N THR A 444 2.32 41.00 15.38
CA THR A 444 3.63 40.53 15.89
C THR A 444 4.10 39.26 15.21
N ALA A 445 5.37 39.23 14.77
CA ALA A 445 6.04 38.15 14.07
C ALA A 445 5.84 36.74 14.68
N VAL A 446 5.60 35.74 13.82
CA VAL A 446 5.66 34.31 14.17
C VAL A 446 7.06 33.78 13.95
N ARG A 447 7.59 33.09 14.96
CA ARG A 447 8.95 32.53 14.99
C ARG A 447 8.87 31.00 14.89
N ILE A 448 9.47 30.41 13.86
CA ILE A 448 9.49 28.96 13.67
C ILE A 448 10.96 28.49 13.68
N PRO A 449 11.37 27.66 14.64
CA PRO A 449 12.68 27.00 14.62
C PRO A 449 12.70 25.93 13.52
N VAL A 450 13.76 25.94 12.70
CA VAL A 450 13.85 25.15 11.46
C VAL A 450 14.79 23.95 11.61
N SER A 451 14.37 22.81 11.06
CA SER A 451 15.07 21.54 11.03
C SER A 451 14.61 20.69 9.83
N THR A 452 14.52 21.32 8.64
CA THR A 452 14.37 20.73 7.28
C THR A 452 12.98 20.65 6.63
N THR A 453 12.56 21.78 6.03
CA THR A 453 11.48 21.95 5.02
C THR A 453 10.19 22.59 5.54
N MET A 454 9.75 23.64 4.85
CA MET A 454 8.53 24.39 5.18
C MET A 454 7.72 24.66 3.90
N LEU A 455 6.41 24.41 3.97
CA LEU A 455 5.47 24.72 2.89
C LEU A 455 4.48 25.81 3.35
N LEU A 456 4.35 26.87 2.57
CA LEU A 456 3.34 27.91 2.78
C LEU A 456 2.27 27.86 1.69
N THR A 457 1.00 27.89 2.10
CA THR A 457 -0.14 27.93 1.19
C THR A 457 -1.09 29.05 1.60
N LYS A 458 -1.44 29.94 0.66
CA LYS A 458 -2.48 30.96 0.86
C LYS A 458 -3.86 30.29 0.78
N ILE A 459 -4.69 30.46 1.80
CA ILE A 459 -6.06 29.97 1.78
C ILE A 459 -6.94 31.06 1.18
N THR A 460 -7.28 30.94 -0.10
CA THR A 460 -8.24 31.82 -0.76
C THR A 460 -9.66 31.24 -0.62
N ALA A 461 -10.49 31.91 0.19
CA ALA A 461 -11.92 31.68 0.44
C ALA A 461 -12.30 30.53 1.40
N LEU A 462 -12.90 30.94 2.54
CA LEU A 462 -13.61 30.07 3.47
C LEU A 462 -14.86 29.47 2.82
N THR A 463 -14.91 28.15 2.69
CA THR A 463 -16.16 27.39 2.77
C THR A 463 -16.03 26.44 3.95
N PHE A 464 -16.81 26.68 5.01
CA PHE A 464 -16.85 25.78 6.16
C PHE A 464 -17.53 24.46 5.76
N ALA A 465 -16.88 23.34 6.03
CA ALA A 465 -17.55 22.07 6.32
C ALA A 465 -17.02 21.60 7.67
N LEU A 466 -17.91 21.52 8.67
CA LEU A 466 -17.64 20.76 9.89
C LEU A 466 -17.56 19.29 9.48
N THR A 467 -16.42 18.66 9.72
CA THR A 467 -16.33 17.21 9.85
C THR A 467 -16.13 16.91 11.33
N GLY A 468 -17.17 16.38 11.96
CA GLY A 468 -17.02 15.64 13.21
C GLY A 468 -16.30 14.34 12.91
N ASN A 469 -15.42 13.96 13.83
CA ASN A 469 -14.67 12.71 13.78
C ASN A 469 -15.62 11.50 13.82
N SER A 470 -15.34 10.53 12.95
CA SER A 470 -15.05 9.16 13.37
C SER A 470 -13.80 8.74 12.59
#